data_AF-A0A1D1V4M3-F1
#
_entry.id   AF-A0A1D1V4M3-F1
#
_cell.length_a   1.000
_cell.length_b   1.000
_cell.length_c   1.000
_cell.angle_alpha   90.00
_cell.angle_beta   90.00
_cell.angle_gamma   90.00
#
_symmetry.space_group_name_H-M   'P 1'
#
loop_
_entity.id
_entity.type
_entity.pdbx_description
1 polymer ?
#
loop_
_entity_poly.entity_id
_entity_poly.type
_entity_poly.pdbx_seq_one_letter_code
_entity_poly.pdbx_strand_id
1 'polypeptide(L)'
;MIPYKYSVREIVATILNSAGVRYQKAMQSLARKLSKGIGRPLARFTNSFFFQYETPRLLTMRTRHIGIMYRFIQLLLLVYVIAYVFIVMKSYQTFDYVNSSVVTKVKGVLSYNNSGVRYIWDSTDFVVPAQESGAFFIATNVLMTRNQSHGICPEDINVGSAGIECTNDGQCPANQPTLYGNGIRTGRCVKQSGTCEIAGWCPTEIDSTPRTATLTGHESITILVKNHIVFPNFGVKRRNILKHFSQEYLQSCRFHPEKDPICPIFNLLDIVRFANESMETLAIRVSFRR
;
A
#
# COMPACT_ATOMS: atom_id res chain seq x y z
N MET A 1 8.64 -15.64 -6.66
CA MET A 1 8.79 -16.53 -5.49
C MET A 1 9.90 -17.53 -5.78
N ILE A 2 11.17 -17.13 -5.57
CA ILE A 2 12.36 -17.99 -5.55
C ILE A 2 13.36 -17.25 -4.64
N PRO A 3 13.73 -17.76 -3.45
CA PRO A 3 14.79 -17.17 -2.66
C PRO A 3 16.09 -17.94 -2.92
N TYR A 4 16.94 -17.44 -3.81
CA TYR A 4 18.37 -17.77 -3.78
C TYR A 4 19.11 -16.56 -3.21
N LYS A 5 19.06 -16.43 -1.89
CA LYS A 5 20.02 -15.65 -1.12
C LYS A 5 20.67 -16.62 -0.15
N TYR A 6 21.69 -17.33 -0.63
CA TYR A 6 22.70 -17.86 0.28
C TYR A 6 23.34 -16.65 0.96
N SER A 7 22.90 -16.39 2.19
CA SER A 7 23.35 -15.27 2.99
C SER A 7 24.78 -15.56 3.41
N VAL A 8 25.67 -14.58 3.27
CA VAL A 8 27.05 -14.62 3.79
C VAL A 8 27.08 -15.06 5.27
N ARG A 9 25.99 -14.86 6.02
CA ARG A 9 25.80 -15.41 7.38
C ARG A 9 25.90 -16.94 7.45
N GLU A 10 25.36 -17.69 6.51
CA GLU A 10 25.39 -19.17 6.54
C GLU A 10 26.78 -19.71 6.24
N ILE A 11 27.53 -19.06 5.34
CA ILE A 11 28.93 -19.41 5.05
C ILE A 11 29.79 -19.16 6.29
N VAL A 12 29.61 -18.02 6.96
CA VAL A 12 30.34 -17.70 8.20
C VAL A 12 29.95 -18.66 9.34
N ALA A 13 28.68 -19.01 9.49
CA ALA A 13 28.23 -19.99 10.48
C ALA A 13 28.79 -21.40 10.23
N THR A 14 28.90 -21.82 8.97
CA THR A 14 29.47 -23.12 8.59
C THR A 14 30.98 -23.17 8.89
N ILE A 15 31.70 -22.06 8.64
CA ILE A 15 33.12 -21.93 8.99
C ILE A 15 33.32 -21.96 10.51
N LEU A 16 32.49 -21.25 11.28
CA LEU A 16 32.56 -21.23 12.75
C LEU A 16 32.25 -22.60 13.37
N ASN A 17 31.26 -23.32 12.84
CA ASN A 17 30.94 -24.69 13.30
C ASN A 17 32.05 -25.69 12.97
N SER A 18 32.71 -25.56 11.82
CA SER A 18 33.87 -26.40 11.48
C SER A 18 35.08 -26.15 12.41
N ALA A 19 35.25 -24.93 12.89
CA ALA A 19 36.28 -24.56 13.86
C ALA A 19 35.96 -25.10 15.26
N GLY A 20 34.67 -25.09 15.67
CA GLY A 20 34.22 -25.65 16.95
C GLY A 20 34.48 -27.16 17.10
N VAL A 21 34.25 -27.94 16.04
CA VAL A 21 34.51 -29.40 16.04
C VAL A 21 36.01 -29.74 16.14
N ARG A 22 36.89 -28.89 15.59
CA ARG A 22 38.35 -29.05 15.78
C ARG A 22 38.79 -28.76 17.21
N TYR A 23 38.16 -27.80 17.87
CA TYR A 23 38.45 -27.44 19.26
C TYR A 23 38.09 -28.58 20.24
N GLN A 24 36.96 -29.27 20.05
CA GLN A 24 36.57 -30.42 20.89
C GLN A 24 37.55 -31.60 20.77
N LYS A 25 38.04 -31.90 19.56
CA LYS A 25 39.06 -32.95 19.35
C LYS A 25 40.41 -32.58 19.95
N ALA A 26 40.79 -31.30 19.89
CA ALA A 26 42.01 -30.80 20.52
C ALA A 26 41.95 -30.95 22.06
N MET A 27 40.84 -30.55 22.70
CA MET A 27 40.62 -30.70 24.15
C MET A 27 40.67 -32.15 24.64
N GLN A 28 40.10 -33.11 23.90
CA GLN A 28 40.16 -34.54 24.27
C GLN A 28 41.57 -35.14 24.16
N SER A 29 42.42 -34.63 23.25
CA SER A 29 43.83 -35.06 23.18
C SER A 29 44.65 -34.48 24.34
N LEU A 30 44.25 -33.31 24.83
CA LEU A 30 44.92 -32.57 25.87
C LEU A 30 44.61 -33.11 27.26
N ALA A 31 43.35 -33.49 27.51
CA ALA A 31 42.94 -34.25 28.69
C ALA A 31 43.72 -35.58 28.81
N ARG A 32 43.98 -36.26 27.68
CA ARG A 32 44.81 -37.49 27.66
C ARG A 32 46.30 -37.24 27.93
N LYS A 33 46.84 -36.08 27.57
CA LYS A 33 48.23 -35.69 27.89
C LYS A 33 48.41 -35.27 29.34
N LEU A 34 47.41 -34.63 29.93
CA LEU A 34 47.40 -34.26 31.36
C LEU A 34 47.34 -35.49 32.29
N SER A 35 46.74 -36.60 31.84
CA SER A 35 46.67 -37.86 32.60
C SER A 35 48.00 -38.62 32.73
N LYS A 36 49.01 -38.36 31.89
CA LYS A 36 50.24 -39.19 31.81
C LYS A 36 51.52 -38.54 32.37
N GLY A 37 51.45 -37.39 33.04
CA GLY A 37 52.64 -36.63 33.44
C GLY A 37 52.53 -35.95 34.80
N ILE A 38 52.24 -36.71 35.86
CA ILE A 38 52.28 -36.20 37.24
C ILE A 38 53.70 -36.44 37.78
N GLY A 39 54.56 -35.44 37.66
CA GLY A 39 55.94 -35.55 38.15
C GLY A 39 56.82 -34.29 38.13
N ARG A 40 56.27 -33.08 37.96
CA ARG A 40 57.00 -31.79 38.04
C ARG A 40 56.08 -30.66 38.57
N PRO A 41 56.63 -29.60 39.22
CA PRO A 41 55.87 -28.71 40.11
C PRO A 41 54.74 -27.96 39.40
N LEU A 42 53.52 -28.12 39.95
CA LEU A 42 52.22 -27.68 39.41
C LEU A 42 52.15 -26.17 39.09
N ALA A 43 52.87 -25.33 39.84
CA ALA A 43 52.85 -23.87 39.68
C ALA A 43 53.52 -23.33 38.40
N ARG A 44 54.48 -24.07 37.82
CA ARG A 44 55.06 -23.69 36.52
C ARG A 44 54.19 -24.11 35.34
N PHE A 45 53.38 -25.17 35.51
CA PHE A 45 52.55 -25.73 34.44
C PHE A 45 51.29 -24.88 34.20
N THR A 46 50.69 -24.31 35.25
CA THR A 46 49.50 -23.45 35.14
C THR A 46 49.78 -22.15 34.38
N ASN A 47 50.88 -21.47 34.68
CA ASN A 47 51.26 -20.24 33.96
C ASN A 47 51.63 -20.49 32.48
N SER A 48 52.27 -21.61 32.16
CA SER A 48 52.58 -21.92 30.75
C SER A 48 51.35 -22.28 29.92
N PHE A 49 50.26 -22.71 30.56
CA PHE A 49 49.06 -23.18 29.87
C PHE A 49 48.04 -22.07 29.60
N PHE A 50 47.85 -21.15 30.56
CA PHE A 50 46.88 -20.05 30.43
C PHE A 50 47.39 -18.84 29.62
N PHE A 51 48.71 -18.65 29.53
CA PHE A 51 49.33 -17.51 28.83
C PHE A 51 50.02 -17.91 27.52
N GLN A 52 49.62 -19.04 26.91
CA GLN A 52 50.13 -19.46 25.61
C GLN A 52 49.24 -18.92 24.48
N TYR A 53 49.83 -18.11 23.60
CA TYR A 53 49.21 -17.65 22.36
C TYR A 53 50.01 -18.20 21.18
N GLU A 54 49.46 -19.21 20.50
CA GLU A 54 50.06 -19.77 19.29
C GLU A 54 49.69 -18.91 18.08
N THR A 55 50.68 -18.30 17.42
CA THR A 55 50.51 -17.60 16.14
C THR A 55 50.98 -18.46 14.98
N PRO A 56 50.29 -18.40 13.83
CA PRO A 56 50.78 -19.05 12.61
C PRO A 56 52.12 -18.43 12.20
N ARG A 57 53.11 -19.26 11.88
CA ARG A 57 54.37 -18.80 11.30
C ARG A 57 54.10 -18.31 9.87
N LEU A 58 54.25 -17.02 9.64
CA LEU A 58 54.06 -16.39 8.33
C LEU A 58 55.36 -16.40 7.53
N LEU A 59 55.30 -16.81 6.26
CA LEU A 59 56.42 -16.73 5.33
C LEU A 59 56.32 -15.41 4.55
N THR A 60 57.38 -14.59 4.61
CA THR A 60 57.47 -13.33 3.86
C THR A 60 58.18 -13.55 2.53
N MET A 61 57.43 -13.55 1.42
CA MET A 61 57.98 -13.65 0.07
C MET A 61 58.30 -12.25 -0.47
N ARG A 62 59.58 -11.98 -0.78
CA ARG A 62 60.05 -10.66 -1.26
C ARG A 62 60.18 -10.64 -2.79
N THR A 63 59.05 -10.58 -3.48
CA THR A 63 59.00 -10.45 -4.95
C THR A 63 58.13 -9.26 -5.37
N ARG A 64 58.58 -8.49 -6.38
CA ARG A 64 57.92 -7.24 -6.79
C ARG A 64 56.55 -7.48 -7.43
N HIS A 65 56.42 -8.52 -8.25
CA HIS A 65 55.17 -8.85 -8.96
C HIS A 65 54.03 -9.25 -8.01
N ILE A 66 54.30 -10.17 -7.07
CA ILE A 66 53.30 -10.65 -6.11
C ILE A 66 52.89 -9.51 -5.16
N GLY A 67 53.84 -8.69 -4.73
CA GLY A 67 53.57 -7.52 -3.89
C GLY A 67 52.64 -6.50 -4.56
N ILE A 68 52.87 -6.16 -5.83
CA ILE A 68 52.00 -5.22 -6.57
C ILE A 68 50.60 -5.80 -6.75
N MET A 69 50.48 -7.07 -7.15
CA MET A 69 49.17 -7.73 -7.30
C MET A 69 48.39 -7.76 -5.97
N TYR A 70 49.06 -8.11 -4.88
CA TYR A 70 48.44 -8.11 -3.56
C TYR A 70 47.97 -6.72 -3.12
N ARG A 71 48.80 -5.68 -3.30
CA ARG A 71 48.42 -4.29 -2.97
C ARG A 71 47.32 -3.75 -3.86
N PHE A 72 47.28 -4.13 -5.14
CA PHE A 72 46.20 -3.75 -6.06
C PHE A 72 44.86 -4.37 -5.64
N ILE A 73 44.83 -5.66 -5.31
CA ILE A 73 43.61 -6.32 -4.82
C ILE A 73 43.15 -5.69 -3.50
N GLN A 74 44.07 -5.40 -2.58
CA GLN A 74 43.75 -4.68 -1.35
C GLN A 74 43.14 -3.30 -1.63
N LEU A 75 43.71 -2.53 -2.56
CA LEU A 75 43.20 -1.23 -2.95
C LEU A 75 41.80 -1.35 -3.57
N LEU A 76 41.57 -2.31 -4.46
CA LEU A 76 40.27 -2.55 -5.08
C LEU A 76 39.21 -2.90 -4.02
N LEU A 77 39.55 -3.78 -3.08
CA LEU A 77 38.65 -4.15 -1.99
C LEU A 77 38.35 -2.94 -1.08
N LEU A 78 39.37 -2.13 -0.76
CA LEU A 78 39.21 -0.91 0.03
C LEU A 78 38.32 0.12 -0.68
N VAL A 79 38.53 0.34 -1.98
CA VAL A 79 37.69 1.22 -2.81
C VAL A 79 36.26 0.70 -2.84
N TYR A 80 36.06 -0.61 -3.02
CA TYR A 80 34.72 -1.21 -2.98
C TYR A 80 34.03 -0.97 -1.63
N VAL A 81 34.71 -1.24 -0.52
CA VAL A 81 34.14 -1.03 0.81
C VAL A 81 33.80 0.45 1.03
N ILE A 82 34.70 1.38 0.73
CA ILE A 82 34.45 2.80 0.96
C ILE A 82 33.39 3.34 0.00
N ALA A 83 33.54 3.16 -1.31
CA ALA A 83 32.64 3.74 -2.30
C ALA A 83 31.26 3.05 -2.29
N TYR A 84 31.23 1.73 -2.27
CA TYR A 84 29.95 1.01 -2.34
C TYR A 84 29.29 0.85 -0.97
N VAL A 85 30.01 0.30 0.03
CA VAL A 85 29.38 -0.03 1.32
C VAL A 85 29.16 1.23 2.19
N PHE A 86 30.12 2.15 2.24
CA PHE A 86 29.98 3.36 3.04
C PHE A 86 29.23 4.48 2.30
N ILE A 87 29.60 4.82 1.06
CA ILE A 87 28.98 5.97 0.38
C ILE A 87 27.61 5.61 -0.21
N VAL A 88 27.53 4.56 -1.04
CA VAL A 88 26.27 4.19 -1.72
C VAL A 88 25.26 3.58 -0.76
N MET A 89 25.66 2.55 -0.01
CA MET A 89 24.76 1.85 0.92
C MET A 89 24.57 2.58 2.25
N LYS A 90 25.38 3.61 2.54
CA LYS A 90 25.31 4.39 3.79
C LYS A 90 25.29 3.51 5.04
N SER A 91 26.09 2.43 5.05
CA SER A 91 26.09 1.43 6.13
C SER A 91 26.51 1.97 7.50
N TYR A 92 27.06 3.19 7.55
CA TYR A 92 27.35 3.91 8.79
C TYR A 92 26.11 4.54 9.45
N GLN A 93 24.96 4.56 8.75
CA GLN A 93 23.69 5.08 9.25
C GLN A 93 22.77 3.93 9.68
N THR A 94 22.04 4.14 10.76
CA THR A 94 20.88 3.32 11.12
C THR A 94 19.66 3.81 10.34
N PHE A 95 18.88 2.89 9.78
CA PHE A 95 17.64 3.21 9.07
C PHE A 95 16.43 2.82 9.92
N ASP A 96 15.35 3.58 9.78
CA ASP A 96 14.08 3.33 10.45
C ASP A 96 12.94 3.28 9.42
N TYR A 97 11.91 2.52 9.74
CA TYR A 97 10.70 2.44 8.94
C TYR A 97 9.78 3.61 9.26
N VAL A 98 9.01 4.05 8.26
CA VAL A 98 8.10 5.18 8.42
C VAL A 98 6.68 4.68 8.74
N ASN A 99 6.11 5.18 9.82
CA ASN A 99 4.67 5.04 10.10
C ASN A 99 3.96 6.29 9.59
N SER A 100 3.03 6.14 8.65
CA SER A 100 2.27 7.25 8.06
C SER A 100 0.80 7.21 8.46
N SER A 101 0.20 8.40 8.59
CA SER A 101 -1.23 8.61 8.78
C SER A 101 -1.67 9.72 7.84
N VAL A 102 -2.65 9.42 6.98
CA VAL A 102 -3.16 10.35 5.97
C VAL A 102 -4.62 10.66 6.26
N VAL A 103 -4.92 11.95 6.34
CA VAL A 103 -6.29 12.46 6.48
C VAL A 103 -6.55 13.42 5.34
N THR A 104 -7.64 13.20 4.62
CA THR A 104 -8.08 14.05 3.51
C THR A 104 -9.23 14.94 3.97
N LYS A 105 -9.30 16.14 3.41
CA LYS A 105 -10.47 17.00 3.53
C LYS A 105 -10.83 17.52 2.16
N VAL A 106 -12.00 17.13 1.68
CA VAL A 106 -12.53 17.58 0.40
C VAL A 106 -13.42 18.80 0.64
N LYS A 107 -13.35 19.77 -0.27
CA LYS A 107 -14.21 20.95 -0.33
C LYS A 107 -14.62 21.18 -1.77
N GLY A 108 -15.82 21.67 -1.98
CA GLY A 108 -16.34 21.99 -3.30
C GLY A 108 -17.85 21.93 -3.28
N VAL A 109 -18.48 22.39 -4.36
CA VAL A 109 -19.93 22.36 -4.51
C VAL A 109 -20.25 21.74 -5.85
N LEU A 110 -21.14 20.75 -5.83
CA LEU A 110 -21.68 20.14 -7.02
C LEU A 110 -23.12 20.63 -7.23
N SER A 111 -23.53 20.73 -8.49
CA SER A 111 -24.91 21.00 -8.83
C SER A 111 -25.50 19.90 -9.70
N TYR A 112 -26.73 19.56 -9.38
CA TYR A 112 -27.55 18.60 -10.10
C TYR A 112 -28.81 19.31 -10.56
N ASN A 113 -29.16 19.19 -11.85
CA ASN A 113 -30.42 19.70 -12.37
C ASN A 113 -31.30 18.54 -12.79
N ASN A 114 -32.46 18.42 -12.15
CA ASN A 114 -33.47 17.44 -12.53
C ASN A 114 -34.79 18.15 -12.79
N SER A 115 -35.26 18.09 -14.04
CA SER A 115 -36.60 18.53 -14.44
C SER A 115 -36.96 19.95 -13.96
N GLY A 116 -35.98 20.87 -13.98
CA GLY A 116 -36.14 22.27 -13.60
C GLY A 116 -35.85 22.59 -12.13
N VAL A 117 -35.60 21.58 -11.28
CA VAL A 117 -35.17 21.79 -9.90
C VAL A 117 -33.66 21.59 -9.78
N ARG A 118 -32.96 22.64 -9.32
CA ARG A 118 -31.52 22.60 -9.07
C ARG A 118 -31.24 22.19 -7.63
N TYR A 119 -30.59 21.05 -7.46
CA TYR A 119 -30.03 20.60 -6.19
C TYR A 119 -28.57 21.03 -6.10
N ILE A 120 -28.19 21.49 -4.91
CA ILE A 120 -26.82 21.89 -4.59
C ILE A 120 -26.31 20.88 -3.57
N TRP A 121 -25.16 20.27 -3.87
CA TRP A 121 -24.52 19.26 -3.07
C TRP A 121 -23.22 19.83 -2.50
N ASP A 122 -23.05 19.75 -1.19
CA ASP A 122 -21.79 20.08 -0.51
C ASP A 122 -20.99 18.79 -0.28
N SER A 123 -19.76 18.94 0.17
CA SER A 123 -18.84 17.90 0.61
C SER A 123 -19.45 16.87 1.57
N THR A 124 -20.51 17.20 2.31
CA THR A 124 -21.23 16.23 3.15
C THR A 124 -22.07 15.23 2.35
N ASP A 125 -22.49 15.61 1.15
CA ASP A 125 -23.42 14.83 0.34
C ASP A 125 -22.67 13.92 -0.64
N PHE A 126 -21.61 14.44 -1.26
CA PHE A 126 -20.84 13.68 -2.26
C PHE A 126 -19.62 12.93 -1.70
N VAL A 127 -19.26 13.10 -0.42
CA VAL A 127 -18.13 12.39 0.21
C VAL A 127 -18.66 11.39 1.25
N VAL A 128 -18.75 10.13 0.85
CA VAL A 128 -19.29 9.05 1.70
C VAL A 128 -18.37 7.82 1.63
N PRO A 129 -17.80 7.36 2.75
CA PRO A 129 -17.85 7.97 4.09
C PRO A 129 -17.04 9.27 4.17
N ALA A 130 -17.48 10.21 5.02
CA ALA A 130 -16.83 11.52 5.16
C ALA A 130 -15.41 11.45 5.76
N GLN A 131 -15.05 10.35 6.41
CA GLN A 131 -13.75 10.17 7.04
C GLN A 131 -13.23 8.75 6.82
N GLU A 132 -12.20 8.63 5.98
CA GLU A 132 -11.51 7.38 5.68
C GLU A 132 -9.99 7.60 5.78
N SER A 133 -9.26 6.57 6.23
CA SER A 133 -7.81 6.64 6.39
C SER A 133 -7.13 6.22 5.09
N GLY A 134 -6.43 7.16 4.44
CA GLY A 134 -5.67 6.88 3.22
C GLY A 134 -6.50 6.74 1.94
N ALA A 135 -7.81 6.96 2.00
CA ALA A 135 -8.71 6.99 0.84
C ALA A 135 -9.82 8.04 1.06
N PHE A 136 -10.53 8.35 -0.02
CA PHE A 136 -11.75 9.16 0.01
C PHE A 136 -12.59 8.82 -1.22
N PHE A 137 -13.90 9.00 -1.08
CA PHE A 137 -14.86 8.81 -2.17
C PHE A 137 -15.45 10.16 -2.60
N ILE A 138 -15.68 10.33 -3.91
CA ILE A 138 -16.39 11.48 -4.47
C ILE A 138 -17.46 10.92 -5.40
N ALA A 139 -18.72 11.20 -5.10
CA ALA A 139 -19.83 10.93 -6.00
C ALA A 139 -19.76 11.86 -7.21
N THR A 140 -19.69 11.28 -8.40
CA THR A 140 -19.65 11.97 -9.70
C THR A 140 -20.95 11.84 -10.49
N ASN A 141 -21.78 10.87 -10.10
CA ASN A 141 -23.06 10.57 -10.71
C ASN A 141 -24.06 10.18 -9.63
N VAL A 142 -25.34 10.41 -9.90
CA VAL A 142 -26.43 10.06 -8.99
C VAL A 142 -27.65 9.60 -9.78
N LEU A 143 -28.21 8.48 -9.36
CA LEU A 143 -29.53 8.00 -9.75
C LEU A 143 -30.41 8.09 -8.50
N MET A 144 -31.53 8.80 -8.58
CA MET A 144 -32.43 9.01 -7.44
C MET A 144 -33.82 8.45 -7.73
N THR A 145 -34.21 7.44 -6.95
CA THR A 145 -35.60 6.97 -6.90
C THR A 145 -36.30 7.55 -5.68
N ARG A 146 -37.29 8.41 -5.90
CA ARG A 146 -37.98 9.14 -4.82
C ARG A 146 -39.21 8.42 -4.32
N ASN A 147 -39.57 8.71 -3.08
CA ASN A 147 -40.81 8.25 -2.44
C ASN A 147 -40.96 6.73 -2.48
N GLN A 148 -39.85 6.01 -2.32
CA GLN A 148 -39.91 4.56 -2.18
C GLN A 148 -40.64 4.19 -0.89
N SER A 149 -41.58 3.28 -1.01
CA SER A 149 -42.35 2.72 0.09
C SER A 149 -42.40 1.20 -0.06
N HIS A 150 -42.58 0.50 1.05
CA HIS A 150 -42.79 -0.95 0.99
C HIS A 150 -44.12 -1.24 0.31
N GLY A 151 -44.07 -1.95 -0.81
CA GLY A 151 -45.25 -2.22 -1.62
C GLY A 151 -45.01 -3.32 -2.62
N ILE A 152 -45.94 -3.40 -3.57
CA ILE A 152 -45.92 -4.35 -4.67
C ILE A 152 -45.90 -3.53 -5.97
N CYS A 153 -44.89 -3.78 -6.82
CA CYS A 153 -44.70 -3.05 -8.07
C CYS A 153 -44.00 -3.92 -9.12
N PRO A 154 -44.10 -3.58 -10.41
CA PRO A 154 -43.28 -4.21 -11.43
C PRO A 154 -41.78 -3.96 -11.18
N GLU A 155 -40.96 -4.98 -11.43
CA GLU A 155 -39.50 -4.86 -11.42
C GLU A 155 -38.99 -4.04 -12.62
N ASP A 156 -37.80 -3.46 -12.50
CA ASP A 156 -37.16 -2.76 -13.62
C ASP A 156 -36.69 -3.73 -14.72
N ILE A 157 -36.84 -3.30 -15.98
CA ILE A 157 -36.51 -4.13 -17.16
C ILE A 157 -35.00 -4.29 -17.37
N ASN A 158 -34.18 -3.36 -16.86
CA ASN A 158 -32.74 -3.36 -17.10
C ASN A 158 -31.97 -4.26 -16.13
N VAL A 159 -32.65 -4.84 -15.15
CA VAL A 159 -32.07 -5.77 -14.20
C VAL A 159 -31.82 -7.11 -14.90
N GLY A 160 -30.56 -7.41 -15.25
CA GLY A 160 -30.03 -8.77 -15.51
C GLY A 160 -30.92 -9.77 -16.30
N SER A 161 -30.54 -10.00 -17.55
CA SER A 161 -31.29 -10.57 -18.70
C SER A 161 -31.96 -11.96 -18.64
N ALA A 162 -32.24 -12.61 -17.50
CA ALA A 162 -32.64 -14.04 -17.53
C ALA A 162 -33.97 -14.44 -16.88
N GLY A 163 -34.74 -13.55 -16.27
CA GLY A 163 -36.01 -14.00 -15.68
C GLY A 163 -36.93 -12.94 -15.09
N ILE A 164 -36.82 -11.70 -15.55
CA ILE A 164 -37.70 -10.61 -15.10
C ILE A 164 -38.71 -10.29 -16.20
N GLU A 165 -38.29 -10.33 -17.46
CA GLU A 165 -39.20 -10.25 -18.59
C GLU A 165 -40.18 -11.42 -18.57
N CYS A 166 -41.46 -11.09 -18.61
CA CYS A 166 -42.53 -12.07 -18.57
C CYS A 166 -43.63 -11.66 -19.56
N THR A 167 -44.27 -12.67 -20.12
CA THR A 167 -45.51 -12.54 -20.89
C THR A 167 -46.68 -13.16 -20.13
N ASN A 168 -46.40 -14.21 -19.35
CA ASN A 168 -47.36 -14.97 -18.56
C ASN A 168 -46.89 -15.14 -17.10
N ASP A 169 -47.85 -15.26 -16.18
CA ASP A 169 -47.61 -15.41 -14.73
C ASP A 169 -46.72 -16.63 -14.40
N GLY A 170 -46.84 -17.73 -15.17
CA GLY A 170 -46.02 -18.94 -14.96
C GLY A 170 -44.51 -18.76 -15.16
N GLN A 171 -44.08 -17.67 -15.79
CA GLN A 171 -42.65 -17.34 -15.94
C GLN A 171 -42.08 -16.65 -14.69
N CYS A 172 -42.94 -16.19 -13.78
CA CYS A 172 -42.57 -15.57 -12.52
C CYS A 172 -42.80 -16.58 -11.37
N PRO A 173 -41.78 -17.32 -10.92
CA PRO A 173 -41.94 -18.21 -9.77
C PRO A 173 -42.20 -17.38 -8.50
N ALA A 174 -43.31 -17.67 -7.80
CA ALA A 174 -43.69 -16.97 -6.58
C ALA A 174 -42.72 -17.27 -5.42
N ASN A 175 -42.58 -16.30 -4.52
CA ASN A 175 -41.78 -16.36 -3.28
C ASN A 175 -40.28 -16.64 -3.51
N GLN A 176 -39.76 -16.33 -4.70
CA GLN A 176 -38.34 -16.41 -4.99
C GLN A 176 -37.75 -15.00 -5.16
N PRO A 177 -36.56 -14.74 -4.60
CA PRO A 177 -35.87 -13.48 -4.84
C PRO A 177 -35.44 -13.39 -6.31
N THR A 178 -35.53 -12.20 -6.88
CA THR A 178 -34.98 -11.94 -8.21
C THR A 178 -33.46 -11.87 -8.13
N LEU A 179 -32.76 -12.67 -8.94
CA LEU A 179 -31.30 -12.61 -9.04
C LEU A 179 -30.87 -11.22 -9.55
N TYR A 180 -30.04 -10.52 -8.78
CA TYR A 180 -29.64 -9.11 -9.02
C TYR A 180 -30.78 -8.08 -8.98
N GLY A 181 -31.99 -8.45 -8.57
CA GLY A 181 -33.15 -7.55 -8.53
C GLY A 181 -33.45 -6.94 -7.16
N ASN A 182 -34.57 -6.22 -7.09
CA ASN A 182 -34.90 -5.30 -5.99
C ASN A 182 -35.87 -5.89 -4.96
N GLY A 183 -36.34 -7.14 -5.14
CA GLY A 183 -37.32 -7.75 -4.25
C GLY A 183 -37.64 -9.21 -4.51
N ILE A 184 -38.72 -9.68 -3.88
CA ILE A 184 -39.23 -11.07 -3.96
C ILE A 184 -40.41 -11.12 -4.93
N ARG A 185 -40.41 -12.08 -5.86
CA ARG A 185 -41.47 -12.24 -6.85
C ARG A 185 -42.79 -12.67 -6.22
N THR A 186 -43.88 -12.01 -6.55
CA THR A 186 -45.23 -12.38 -6.09
C THR A 186 -45.83 -13.55 -6.88
N GLY A 187 -45.31 -13.80 -8.08
CA GLY A 187 -45.80 -14.83 -9.00
C GLY A 187 -46.70 -14.30 -10.12
N ARG A 188 -46.84 -12.97 -10.24
CA ARG A 188 -47.67 -12.31 -11.26
C ARG A 188 -46.80 -11.57 -12.27
N CYS A 189 -47.26 -11.53 -13.51
CA CYS A 189 -46.63 -10.78 -14.59
C CYS A 189 -47.40 -9.48 -14.87
N VAL A 190 -46.72 -8.34 -14.80
CA VAL A 190 -47.33 -7.04 -15.10
C VAL A 190 -47.23 -6.79 -16.62
N LYS A 191 -48.35 -6.98 -17.33
CA LYS A 191 -48.40 -6.85 -18.80
C LYS A 191 -48.00 -5.47 -19.34
N GLN A 192 -48.17 -4.41 -18.55
CA GLN A 192 -47.85 -3.04 -18.97
C GLN A 192 -46.34 -2.79 -19.07
N SER A 193 -45.56 -3.30 -18.12
CA SER A 193 -44.10 -3.20 -18.11
C SER A 193 -43.43 -4.41 -18.79
N GLY A 194 -44.15 -5.53 -18.94
CA GLY A 194 -43.58 -6.79 -19.40
C GLY A 194 -42.66 -7.44 -18.37
N THR A 195 -42.78 -7.07 -17.09
CA THR A 195 -41.90 -7.53 -16.02
C THR A 195 -42.66 -8.20 -14.88
N CYS A 196 -42.00 -9.11 -14.17
CA CYS A 196 -42.56 -9.76 -13.00
C CYS A 196 -42.86 -8.74 -11.90
N GLU A 197 -43.97 -8.96 -11.19
CA GLU A 197 -44.34 -8.21 -10.00
C GLU A 197 -43.50 -8.67 -8.79
N ILE A 198 -42.97 -7.71 -8.05
CA ILE A 198 -42.16 -7.94 -6.85
C ILE A 198 -42.78 -7.26 -5.62
N ALA A 199 -42.55 -7.85 -4.45
CA ALA A 199 -42.74 -7.23 -3.16
C ALA A 199 -41.40 -6.70 -2.65
N GLY A 200 -41.32 -5.40 -2.38
CA GLY A 200 -40.08 -4.72 -2.02
C GLY A 200 -40.24 -3.21 -1.89
N TRP A 201 -39.16 -2.46 -2.15
CA TRP A 201 -39.19 -1.00 -2.22
C TRP A 201 -39.73 -0.55 -3.58
N CYS A 202 -40.85 0.16 -3.54
CA CYS A 202 -41.61 0.59 -4.71
C CYS A 202 -41.77 2.11 -4.76
N PRO A 203 -41.59 2.77 -5.93
CA PRO A 203 -41.20 2.17 -7.22
C PRO A 203 -39.75 1.68 -7.21
N THR A 204 -39.45 0.71 -8.08
CA THR A 204 -38.09 0.17 -8.24
C THR A 204 -37.14 1.19 -8.84
N GLU A 205 -35.85 1.00 -8.60
CA GLU A 205 -34.82 1.80 -9.26
C GLU A 205 -34.75 1.44 -10.74
N ILE A 206 -34.78 2.46 -11.59
CA ILE A 206 -34.57 2.30 -13.04
C ILE A 206 -33.07 2.39 -13.28
N ASP A 207 -32.41 1.24 -13.46
CA ASP A 207 -30.97 1.15 -13.68
C ASP A 207 -30.62 1.51 -15.14
N SER A 208 -30.90 2.76 -15.50
CA SER A 208 -30.51 3.35 -16.77
C SER A 208 -29.22 4.12 -16.58
N THR A 209 -28.14 3.64 -17.18
CA THR A 209 -26.89 4.38 -17.11
C THR A 209 -27.01 5.68 -17.89
N PRO A 210 -26.84 6.85 -17.26
CA PRO A 210 -27.01 8.12 -17.94
C PRO A 210 -25.90 8.31 -18.98
N ARG A 211 -26.23 8.99 -20.08
CA ARG A 211 -25.28 9.24 -21.18
C ARG A 211 -24.27 10.34 -20.86
N THR A 212 -24.56 11.17 -19.86
CA THR A 212 -23.75 12.31 -19.45
C THR A 212 -23.63 12.34 -17.93
N ALA A 213 -22.55 12.95 -17.43
CA ALA A 213 -22.37 13.14 -16.00
C ALA A 213 -23.50 13.98 -15.41
N THR A 214 -24.17 13.43 -14.41
CA THR A 214 -25.35 14.04 -13.79
C THR A 214 -24.98 15.19 -12.84
N LEU A 215 -23.85 15.05 -12.14
CA LEU A 215 -23.30 16.10 -11.28
C LEU A 215 -22.40 17.02 -12.10
N THR A 216 -22.47 18.32 -11.85
CA THR A 216 -21.64 19.34 -12.51
C THR A 216 -20.95 20.21 -11.46
N GLY A 217 -19.86 20.89 -11.81
CA GLY A 217 -19.10 21.73 -10.85
C GLY A 217 -17.85 21.08 -10.26
N HIS A 218 -17.39 19.97 -10.84
CA HIS A 218 -16.16 19.26 -10.44
C HIS A 218 -14.91 20.16 -10.39
N GLU A 219 -14.88 21.23 -11.18
CA GLU A 219 -13.75 22.20 -11.22
C GLU A 219 -13.52 22.91 -9.88
N SER A 220 -14.59 23.06 -9.08
CA SER A 220 -14.54 23.71 -7.77
C SER A 220 -14.00 22.79 -6.66
N ILE A 221 -13.82 21.50 -6.95
CA ILE A 221 -13.44 20.51 -5.96
C ILE A 221 -11.94 20.59 -5.68
N THR A 222 -11.62 20.76 -4.40
CA THR A 222 -10.27 20.78 -3.88
C THR A 222 -10.11 19.75 -2.77
N ILE A 223 -8.97 19.07 -2.77
CA ILE A 223 -8.63 18.03 -1.82
C ILE A 223 -7.39 18.46 -1.06
N LEU A 224 -7.55 18.70 0.24
CA LEU A 224 -6.43 18.94 1.16
C LEU A 224 -5.94 17.61 1.72
N VAL A 225 -4.69 17.25 1.46
CA VAL A 225 -4.05 16.05 1.98
C VAL A 225 -3.18 16.40 3.17
N LYS A 226 -3.51 15.86 4.35
CA LYS A 226 -2.70 16.00 5.58
C LYS A 226 -1.98 14.68 5.83
N ASN A 227 -0.68 14.67 5.59
CA ASN A 227 0.15 13.51 5.85
C ASN A 227 1.02 13.76 7.10
N HIS A 228 0.96 12.84 8.05
CA HIS A 228 1.80 12.79 9.24
C HIS A 228 2.67 11.54 9.19
N ILE A 229 3.99 11.71 9.34
CA ILE A 229 4.94 10.60 9.39
C ILE A 229 5.70 10.59 10.72
N VAL A 230 5.98 9.38 11.19
CA VAL A 230 6.74 9.13 12.42
C VAL A 230 7.81 8.08 12.16
N PHE A 231 9.03 8.40 12.60
CA PHE A 231 10.15 7.46 12.71
C PHE A 231 10.25 7.05 14.18
N PRO A 232 9.65 5.91 14.59
CA PRO A 232 9.53 5.53 15.99
C PRO A 232 10.89 5.30 16.67
N ASN A 233 11.88 4.74 15.98
CA ASN A 233 13.19 4.46 16.56
C ASN A 233 13.99 5.74 16.82
N PHE A 234 13.76 6.79 16.03
CA PHE A 234 14.43 8.09 16.21
C PHE A 234 13.57 9.11 16.96
N GLY A 235 12.30 8.80 17.27
CA GLY A 235 11.37 9.75 17.88
C GLY A 235 11.04 10.97 17.01
N VAL A 236 11.32 10.92 15.70
CA VAL A 236 11.14 12.07 14.79
C VAL A 236 9.74 12.06 14.20
N LYS A 237 9.03 13.18 14.34
CA LYS A 237 7.72 13.40 13.73
C LYS A 237 7.81 14.51 12.68
N ARG A 238 7.21 14.30 11.52
CA ARG A 238 7.13 15.26 10.41
C ARG A 238 5.72 15.27 9.82
N ARG A 239 5.40 16.36 9.11
CA ARG A 239 4.13 16.56 8.39
C ARG A 239 4.39 17.29 7.09
N ASN A 240 3.57 17.08 6.08
CA ASN A 240 3.70 17.74 4.78
C ASN A 240 3.38 19.24 4.84
N ILE A 241 2.43 19.66 5.68
CA ILE A 241 2.12 21.08 5.91
C ILE A 241 3.19 21.67 6.83
N LEU A 242 4.16 22.39 6.26
CA LEU A 242 5.29 22.94 7.00
C LEU A 242 4.85 24.05 7.97
N LYS A 243 5.59 24.23 9.07
CA LYS A 243 5.24 25.21 10.10
C LYS A 243 5.29 26.67 9.62
N HIS A 244 6.04 26.95 8.57
CA HIS A 244 6.19 28.30 8.00
C HIS A 244 5.09 28.63 6.98
N PHE A 245 4.18 27.70 6.68
CA PHE A 245 3.08 27.97 5.76
C PHE A 245 2.06 28.89 6.44
N SER A 246 1.82 30.05 5.82
CA SER A 246 0.82 31.00 6.28
C SER A 246 -0.60 30.56 5.90
N GLN A 247 -1.60 31.15 6.54
CA GLN A 247 -3.00 30.84 6.20
C GLN A 247 -3.37 31.34 4.80
N GLU A 248 -2.80 32.47 4.39
CA GLU A 248 -3.01 33.09 3.07
C GLU A 248 -2.46 32.18 1.95
N TYR A 249 -1.29 31.58 2.18
CA TYR A 249 -0.73 30.57 1.27
C TYR A 249 -1.68 29.37 1.14
N LEU A 250 -2.17 28.82 2.24
CA LEU A 250 -3.07 27.66 2.20
C LEU A 250 -4.45 27.97 1.59
N GLN A 251 -4.87 29.22 1.51
CA GLN A 251 -6.13 29.58 0.83
C GLN A 251 -5.96 29.59 -0.69
N SER A 252 -4.81 30.06 -1.17
CA SER A 252 -4.54 30.34 -2.59
C SER A 252 -3.73 29.25 -3.30
N CYS A 253 -2.87 28.50 -2.60
CA CYS A 253 -1.97 27.54 -3.22
C CYS A 253 -2.74 26.41 -3.90
N ARG A 254 -2.21 25.94 -5.03
CA ARG A 254 -2.67 24.75 -5.74
C ARG A 254 -1.45 23.96 -6.16
N PHE A 255 -1.47 22.65 -5.90
CA PHE A 255 -0.37 21.78 -6.23
C PHE A 255 -0.07 21.81 -7.73
N HIS A 256 1.20 21.95 -8.07
CA HIS A 256 1.68 21.80 -9.44
C HIS A 256 3.08 21.17 -9.41
N PRO A 257 3.36 20.12 -10.21
CA PRO A 257 4.63 19.39 -10.16
C PRO A 257 5.89 20.27 -10.28
N GLU A 258 5.85 21.31 -11.13
CA GLU A 258 6.97 22.23 -11.33
C GLU A 258 6.85 23.55 -10.54
N LYS A 259 5.68 24.19 -10.52
CA LYS A 259 5.51 25.55 -9.96
C LYS A 259 5.38 25.58 -8.45
N ASP A 260 4.63 24.64 -7.86
CA ASP A 260 4.42 24.54 -6.42
C ASP A 260 4.23 23.07 -5.99
N PRO A 261 5.34 22.30 -5.91
CA PRO A 261 5.29 20.87 -5.61
C PRO A 261 5.03 20.55 -4.12
N ILE A 262 5.04 21.56 -3.24
CA ILE A 262 4.91 21.36 -1.79
C ILE A 262 3.49 21.72 -1.31
N CYS A 263 2.69 22.44 -2.09
CA CYS A 263 1.30 22.72 -1.75
C CYS A 263 0.50 21.43 -1.50
N PRO A 264 -0.17 21.29 -0.35
CA PRO A 264 -0.91 20.08 0.03
C PRO A 264 -2.34 20.03 -0.54
N ILE A 265 -2.74 21.01 -1.37
CA ILE A 265 -4.09 21.18 -1.90
C ILE A 265 -4.09 20.88 -3.39
N PHE A 266 -4.88 19.89 -3.77
CA PHE A 266 -5.00 19.40 -5.14
C PHE A 266 -6.37 19.75 -5.71
N ASN A 267 -6.44 20.10 -7.00
CA ASN A 267 -7.71 20.15 -7.73
C ASN A 267 -8.05 18.73 -8.23
N LEU A 268 -9.32 18.34 -8.17
CA LEU A 268 -9.78 17.06 -8.69
C LEU A 268 -9.44 16.88 -10.18
N LEU A 269 -9.61 17.92 -11.00
CA LEU A 269 -9.31 17.87 -12.42
C LEU A 269 -7.83 17.63 -12.70
N ASP A 270 -6.94 18.25 -11.91
CA ASP A 270 -5.50 18.08 -12.05
C ASP A 270 -5.10 16.65 -11.68
N ILE A 271 -5.69 16.05 -10.65
CA ILE A 271 -5.44 14.65 -10.27
C ILE A 271 -5.81 13.72 -11.43
N VAL A 272 -7.00 13.89 -12.01
CA VAL A 272 -7.48 13.07 -13.13
C VAL A 272 -6.59 13.25 -14.36
N ARG A 273 -6.18 14.49 -14.64
CA ARG A 273 -5.25 14.81 -15.72
C ARG A 273 -3.87 14.18 -15.51
N PHE A 274 -3.33 14.21 -14.29
CA PHE A 274 -2.04 13.57 -13.98
C PHE A 274 -2.13 12.04 -14.04
N ALA A 275 -3.30 11.46 -13.83
CA ALA A 275 -3.58 10.05 -14.06
C ALA A 275 -3.76 9.70 -15.55
N ASN A 276 -3.66 10.69 -16.46
CA ASN A 276 -3.87 10.55 -17.90
C ASN A 276 -5.28 10.04 -18.27
N GLU A 277 -6.28 10.44 -17.48
CA GLU A 277 -7.70 10.12 -17.68
C GLU A 277 -8.52 11.38 -17.92
N SER A 278 -9.77 11.21 -18.36
CA SER A 278 -10.71 12.32 -18.56
C SER A 278 -11.83 12.31 -17.52
N MET A 279 -12.19 13.48 -17.00
CA MET A 279 -13.23 13.58 -15.97
C MET A 279 -14.61 13.20 -16.53
N GLU A 280 -14.90 13.53 -17.78
CA GLU A 280 -16.19 13.25 -18.42
C GLU A 280 -16.46 11.75 -18.54
N THR A 281 -15.44 10.96 -18.89
CA THR A 281 -15.56 9.50 -18.98
C THR A 281 -15.68 8.86 -17.60
N LEU A 282 -14.83 9.26 -16.65
CA LEU A 282 -14.83 8.73 -15.28
C LEU A 282 -16.11 9.07 -14.51
N ALA A 283 -16.71 10.24 -14.79
CA ALA A 283 -17.94 10.65 -14.14
C ALA A 283 -19.17 9.83 -14.56
N ILE A 284 -19.19 9.28 -15.78
CA ILE A 284 -20.33 8.50 -16.27
C ILE A 284 -20.26 7.05 -15.79
N ARG A 285 -19.13 6.39 -16.01
CA ARG A 285 -18.89 5.00 -15.61
C ARG A 285 -17.45 4.83 -15.15
N VAL A 286 -17.29 4.26 -13.97
CA VAL A 286 -15.98 3.79 -13.52
C VAL A 286 -15.64 2.53 -14.30
N SER A 287 -14.70 2.64 -15.25
CA SER A 287 -14.12 1.46 -15.89
C SER A 287 -13.17 0.81 -14.89
N PHE A 288 -13.62 -0.27 -14.24
CA PHE A 288 -12.71 -1.13 -13.50
C PHE A 288 -11.86 -1.90 -14.54
N ARG A 289 -10.65 -1.42 -14.84
CA ARG A 289 -9.62 -2.30 -15.39
C ARG A 289 -9.32 -3.36 -14.32
N ARG A 290 -9.82 -4.57 -14.54
CA ARG A 290 -9.35 -5.77 -13.82
C ARG A 290 -7.96 -6.15 -14.31
#